data_AF-A0A503PQ50-F1
#
_entry.id   AF-A0A503PQ50-F1
#
_cell.length_a   1.000
_cell.length_b   1.000
_cell.length_c   1.000
_cell.angle_alpha   90.00
_cell.angle_beta   90.00
_cell.angle_gamma   90.00
#
_symmetry.space_group_name_H-M   'P 1'
#
loop_
_entity.id
_entity.type
_entity.pdbx_description
1 polymer ?
#
loop_
_entity_poly.entity_id
_entity_poly.type
_entity_poly.pdbx_seq_one_letter_code
_entity_poly.pdbx_strand_id
1 'polypeptide(L)' 'MFKDVDNEEIREAASASGFRRILAQARRRPRLPLDFVNALTEAGYLATLIPEEYGGAGLALSAAAAAGAAQHRLCS' A
#
# COMPACT_ATOMS: atom_id res chain seq x y z
N MET A 1 12.58 1.16 15.51
CA MET A 1 12.39 -0.28 15.81
C MET A 1 11.26 -0.75 14.92
N PHE A 2 11.55 -1.58 13.91
CA PHE A 2 10.57 -1.99 12.90
C PHE A 2 10.10 -3.41 13.18
N LYS A 3 8.82 -3.68 12.94
CA LYS A 3 8.23 -5.02 13.08
C LYS A 3 8.58 -5.87 11.86
N ASP A 4 9.12 -7.06 12.12
CA ASP A 4 9.16 -8.14 11.14
C ASP A 4 7.79 -8.81 11.11
N VAL A 5 7.21 -8.91 9.91
CA VAL A 5 5.87 -9.46 9.67
C VAL A 5 5.93 -10.39 8.47
N ASP A 6 5.07 -11.41 8.44
CA ASP A 6 4.98 -12.32 7.30
C ASP A 6 4.58 -11.55 6.03
N ASN A 7 5.44 -11.62 5.02
CA ASN A 7 5.25 -10.90 3.77
C ASN A 7 4.08 -11.48 2.93
N GLU A 8 3.62 -12.70 3.20
CA GLU A 8 2.47 -13.27 2.48
C GLU A 8 1.16 -12.64 2.95
N GLU A 9 0.98 -12.43 4.25
CA GLU A 9 -0.18 -11.71 4.80
C GLU A 9 -0.25 -10.27 4.25
N ILE A 10 0.90 -9.60 4.20
CA ILE A 10 1.03 -8.27 3.61
C ILE A 10 0.65 -8.27 2.12
N ARG A 11 1.09 -9.28 1.36
CA ARG A 11 0.74 -9.41 -0.06
C ARG A 11 -0.74 -9.69 -0.27
N GLU A 12 -1.33 -10.53 0.56
CA GLU A 12 -2.75 -10.87 0.49
C GLU A 12 -3.60 -9.64 0.77
N ALA A 13 -3.31 -8.93 1.86
CA ALA A 13 -3.96 -7.66 2.20
C ALA A 13 -3.79 -6.62 1.07
N ALA A 14 -2.57 -6.46 0.55
CA ALA A 14 -2.27 -5.56 -0.57
C ALA A 14 -3.06 -5.94 -1.84
N SER A 15 -3.27 -7.22 -2.08
CA SER A 15 -4.03 -7.71 -3.24
C SER A 15 -5.54 -7.54 -3.05
N ALA A 16 -6.04 -7.64 -1.82
CA ALA A 16 -7.45 -7.50 -1.46
C ALA A 16 -7.93 -6.04 -1.32
N SER A 17 -7.01 -5.07 -1.30
CA SER A 17 -7.28 -3.64 -1.05
C SER A 17 -8.17 -2.91 -2.08
N GLY A 18 -8.67 -3.60 -3.11
CA GLY A 18 -9.42 -2.97 -4.21
C GLY A 18 -8.55 -2.07 -5.10
N PHE A 19 -7.22 -2.13 -4.93
CA PHE A 19 -6.23 -1.32 -5.66
C PHE A 19 -6.44 -1.33 -7.16
N ARG A 20 -6.79 -2.47 -7.76
CA ARG A 20 -7.04 -2.60 -9.21
C ARG A 20 -8.17 -1.69 -9.70
N ARG A 21 -9.27 -1.58 -8.95
CA ARG A 21 -10.42 -0.71 -9.29
C ARG A 21 -10.01 0.75 -9.19
N ILE A 22 -9.31 1.10 -8.13
CA ILE A 22 -8.86 2.47 -7.82
C ILE A 22 -7.81 2.94 -8.84
N LEU A 23 -6.85 2.08 -9.19
CA LEU A 23 -5.85 2.33 -10.22
C LEU A 23 -6.46 2.50 -11.61
N ALA A 24 -7.46 1.68 -11.97
CA ALA A 24 -8.15 1.81 -13.25
C ALA A 24 -8.84 3.17 -13.41
N GLN A 25 -9.37 3.73 -12.32
CA GLN A 25 -9.94 5.08 -12.32
C GLN A 25 -8.85 6.17 -12.41
N ALA A 26 -7.75 6.02 -11.66
CA ALA A 26 -6.64 6.96 -11.68
C ALA A 26 -5.94 7.05 -13.05
N ARG A 27 -5.78 5.90 -13.75
CA ARG A 27 -5.19 5.84 -15.10
C ARG A 27 -5.93 6.69 -16.14
N ARG A 28 -7.22 6.99 -15.92
CA ARG A 28 -8.04 7.80 -16.84
C ARG A 28 -7.90 9.31 -16.60
N ARG A 29 -7.10 9.73 -15.61
CA ARG A 29 -6.91 11.14 -15.26
C ARG A 29 -5.42 11.52 -15.37
N PRO A 30 -5.12 12.75 -15.81
CA PRO A 30 -3.74 13.24 -15.93
C PRO A 30 -3.10 13.60 -14.57
N ARG A 31 -3.88 13.63 -13.50
CA ARG A 31 -3.42 13.89 -12.13
C ARG A 31 -3.84 12.74 -11.24
N LEU A 32 -2.97 12.37 -10.30
CA LEU A 32 -3.29 11.38 -9.27
C LEU A 32 -4.48 11.92 -8.44
N PRO A 33 -5.65 11.27 -8.45
CA PRO A 33 -6.83 11.78 -7.77
C PRO A 33 -6.63 11.83 -6.25
N LEU A 34 -7.19 12.83 -5.58
CA LEU A 34 -7.12 12.91 -4.12
C LEU A 34 -7.79 11.68 -3.46
N ASP A 35 -8.92 11.23 -4.00
CA ASP A 35 -9.60 10.02 -3.52
C ASP A 35 -8.73 8.76 -3.64
N PHE A 36 -7.85 8.70 -4.64
CA PHE A 36 -6.87 7.63 -4.80
C PHE A 36 -5.83 7.68 -3.67
N VAL A 37 -5.28 8.88 -3.41
CA VAL A 37 -4.30 9.09 -2.34
C VAL A 37 -4.94 8.78 -0.98
N ASN A 38 -6.16 9.26 -0.73
CA ASN A 38 -6.90 9.00 0.49
C ASN A 38 -7.13 7.50 0.70
N ALA A 39 -7.52 6.77 -0.33
CA ALA A 39 -7.71 5.32 -0.23
C ALA A 39 -6.40 4.57 0.12
N LEU A 40 -5.25 5.00 -0.43
CA LEU A 40 -3.95 4.43 -0.07
C LEU A 40 -3.51 4.80 1.35
N THR A 41 -3.85 6.01 1.80
CA THR A 41 -3.61 6.48 3.17
C THR A 41 -4.44 5.68 4.17
N GLU A 42 -5.75 5.55 3.93
CA GLU A 42 -6.66 4.79 4.80
C GLU A 42 -6.30 3.30 4.87
N ALA A 43 -5.82 2.74 3.77
CA ALA A 43 -5.32 1.37 3.73
C ALA A 43 -3.90 1.21 4.33
N GLY A 44 -3.28 2.29 4.83
CA GLY A 44 -2.01 2.26 5.53
C GLY A 44 -0.77 2.09 4.64
N TYR A 45 -0.92 1.95 3.32
CA TYR A 45 0.19 1.65 2.41
C TYR A 45 1.22 2.78 2.31
N LEU A 46 0.81 4.04 2.47
CA LEU A 46 1.72 5.19 2.40
C LEU A 46 2.56 5.38 3.66
N ALA A 47 2.11 4.86 4.79
CA ALA A 47 2.75 5.01 6.10
C ALA A 47 3.41 3.71 6.60
N THR A 48 3.55 2.72 5.73
CA THR A 48 4.07 1.37 6.04
C THR A 48 5.43 1.42 6.76
N LEU A 49 6.34 2.29 6.33
CA LEU A 49 7.69 2.43 6.90
C LEU A 49 7.81 3.52 7.97
N ILE A 50 6.73 4.23 8.27
CA ILE A 50 6.74 5.29 9.27
C ILE A 50 6.61 4.64 10.65
N PRO A 51 7.45 4.97 11.64
CA PRO A 51 7.30 4.45 13.00
C PRO A 51 5.94 4.77 13.64
N GLU A 52 5.48 3.93 14.56
CA GLU A 52 4.18 4.08 15.25
C GLU A 52 4.10 5.37 16.08
N GLU A 53 5.23 5.83 16.64
CA GLU A 53 5.33 7.10 17.36
C GLU A 53 4.98 8.33 16.50
N TYR A 54 5.00 8.18 15.17
CA TYR A 54 4.57 9.19 14.20
C TYR A 54 3.27 8.81 13.47
N GLY A 55 2.53 7.82 13.97
CA GLY A 55 1.25 7.39 13.40
C GLY A 55 1.37 6.47 12.17
N GLY A 56 2.53 5.86 11.94
CA GLY A 56 2.72 4.87 10.88
C GLY A 56 2.60 3.41 11.35
N ALA A 57 2.77 2.47 10.42
CA ALA A 57 2.63 1.04 10.73
C ALA A 57 3.91 0.41 11.34
N GLY A 58 5.04 1.12 11.30
CA GLY A 58 6.31 0.67 11.85
C GLY A 58 6.84 -0.63 11.23
N LEU A 59 6.48 -0.94 10.00
CA LEU A 59 6.85 -2.20 9.34
C LEU A 59 8.27 -2.11 8.75
N ALA A 60 8.93 -3.26 8.67
CA ALA A 60 10.24 -3.38 8.03
C ALA A 60 10.16 -3.16 6.51
N LEU A 61 11.31 -2.83 5.90
CA LEU A 61 11.43 -2.58 4.45
C LEU A 61 11.00 -3.79 3.60
N SER A 62 11.20 -5.00 4.11
CA SER A 62 10.72 -6.25 3.49
C SER A 62 9.21 -6.27 3.30
N ALA A 63 8.45 -5.88 4.33
CA ALA A 63 6.99 -5.78 4.27
C ALA A 63 6.53 -4.69 3.28
N ALA A 64 7.19 -3.52 3.29
CA ALA A 64 6.90 -2.47 2.31
C ALA A 64 7.14 -2.93 0.86
N ALA A 65 8.25 -3.65 0.63
CA ALA A 65 8.56 -4.22 -0.68
C ALA A 65 7.53 -5.29 -1.10
N ALA A 66 7.06 -6.13 -0.16
CA ALA A 66 6.04 -7.14 -0.42
C ALA A 66 4.70 -6.53 -0.83
N ALA A 67 4.26 -5.47 -0.13
CA ALA A 67 3.03 -4.73 -0.46
C ALA A 67 3.11 -4.10 -1.86
N GLY A 68 4.21 -3.40 -2.16
CA GLY A 68 4.42 -2.77 -3.46
C GLY A 68 4.50 -3.79 -4.61
N ALA A 69 5.17 -4.93 -4.39
CA ALA A 69 5.24 -6.00 -5.36
C ALA A 69 3.88 -6.64 -5.64
N ALA A 70 3.04 -6.82 -4.63
CA ALA A 70 1.66 -7.30 -4.81
C ALA A 70 0.83 -6.34 -5.68
N GLN A 71 0.88 -5.05 -5.37
CA GLN A 71 0.18 -4.01 -6.11
C GLN A 71 0.67 -3.90 -7.55
N HIS A 72 1.99 -3.99 -7.79
CA HIS A 72 2.56 -3.98 -9.13
C HIS A 72 2.05 -5.13 -10.01
N ARG A 73 1.83 -6.32 -9.45
CA ARG A 73 1.25 -7.45 -10.22
C ARG A 73 -0.20 -7.26 -10.63
N LEU A 74 -0.93 -6.36 -9.96
CA LEU A 74 -2.27 -5.97 -10.38
C LEU A 74 -2.23 -4.96 -11.55
N CYS A 75 -1.06 -4.37 -11.82
CA CYS A 75 -0.84 -3.36 -12.85
C CYS A 75 -0.40 -3.94 -14.20
N SER A 76 0.33 -5.07 -14.18
CA SER A 76 0.82 -5.83 -15.33
C SER A 76 -0.27 -6.71 -15.94
#